data_AF-A0A933FIY0-F1
#
_entry.id   AF-A0A933FIY0-F1
#
_cell.length_a   1.000
_cell.length_b   1.000
_cell.length_c   1.000
_cell.angle_alpha   90.00
_cell.angle_beta   90.00
_cell.angle_gamma   90.00
#
_symmetry.space_group_name_H-M   'P 1'
#
loop_
_entity.id
_entity.type
_entity.pdbx_description
1 polymer ?
#
loop_
_entity_poly.entity_id
_entity_poly.type
_entity_poly.pdbx_seq_one_letter_code
_entity_poly.pdbx_strand_id
1 'polypeptide(L)'
;MVPRIAAVAVAVPEHEAGQEDIESFARRLFGEALPGSARLAGIFRRGGVGSRRFCVPLDWFSENRDPREKNCLYIRHAEELSSEAVKSCLRQAGLAARDVDHLFFVSTTGMATPSIDARLIGSLGFRRDVKRTPIWGLGCAGGAAGLARAADHVR
;
A
#
# COMPACT_ATOMS: atom_id res chain seq x y z
N MET A 1 -28.42 3.33 -13.18
CA MET A 1 -27.41 2.59 -13.98
C MET A 1 -26.57 1.77 -12.99
N VAL A 2 -26.06 0.58 -13.34
CA VAL A 2 -25.25 -0.21 -12.39
C VAL A 2 -23.78 0.23 -12.49
N PRO A 3 -23.09 0.52 -11.35
CA PRO A 3 -21.66 0.83 -11.36
C PRO A 3 -20.81 -0.25 -12.04
N ARG A 4 -19.75 0.15 -12.74
CA ARG A 4 -18.83 -0.77 -13.43
C ARG A 4 -17.38 -0.39 -13.13
N ILE A 5 -16.51 -1.39 -13.05
CA ILE A 5 -15.06 -1.19 -12.98
C ILE A 5 -14.55 -0.96 -14.39
N ALA A 6 -13.99 0.22 -14.67
CA ALA A 6 -13.46 0.57 -15.98
C ALA A 6 -12.05 0.00 -16.24
N ALA A 7 -11.20 -0.01 -15.21
CA ALA A 7 -9.84 -0.57 -15.26
C ALA A 7 -9.35 -0.94 -13.85
N VAL A 8 -8.30 -1.76 -13.78
CA VAL A 8 -7.60 -2.12 -12.54
C VAL A 8 -6.10 -2.10 -12.82
N ALA A 9 -5.33 -1.47 -11.94
CA ALA A 9 -3.88 -1.49 -12.02
C ALA A 9 -3.27 -1.63 -10.62
N VAL A 10 -2.03 -2.11 -10.58
CA VAL A 10 -1.25 -2.35 -9.37
C VAL A 10 0.14 -1.76 -9.56
N ALA A 11 0.71 -1.20 -8.50
CA ALA A 11 2.12 -0.87 -8.39
C ALA A 11 2.69 -1.58 -7.15
N VAL A 12 3.90 -2.11 -7.27
CA VAL A 12 4.57 -2.86 -6.19
C VAL A 12 5.95 -2.26 -5.94
N PRO A 13 6.46 -2.30 -4.70
CA PRO A 13 7.77 -1.74 -4.42
C PRO A 13 8.91 -2.62 -4.98
N GLU A 14 10.09 -2.00 -5.07
CA GLU A 14 11.23 -2.52 -5.82
C GLU A 14 11.85 -3.78 -5.19
N HIS A 15 12.06 -3.79 -3.87
CA HIS A 15 12.84 -4.84 -3.22
C HIS A 15 12.01 -6.12 -3.08
N GLU A 16 12.42 -7.17 -3.78
CA GLU A 16 11.86 -8.51 -3.64
C GLU A 16 12.75 -9.36 -2.73
N ALA A 17 12.12 -10.13 -1.85
CA ALA A 17 12.81 -11.15 -1.08
C ALA A 17 12.06 -12.48 -1.15
N GLY A 18 12.82 -13.55 -1.38
CA GLY A 18 12.30 -14.91 -1.34
C GLY A 18 11.90 -15.29 0.09
N GLN A 19 10.96 -16.20 0.21
CA GLN A 19 10.47 -16.65 1.52
C GLN A 19 11.59 -17.29 2.37
N GLU A 20 12.57 -17.94 1.73
CA GLU A 20 13.76 -18.52 2.39
C GLU A 20 14.71 -17.43 2.94
N ASP A 21 14.90 -16.35 2.18
CA ASP A 21 15.70 -15.19 2.62
C ASP A 21 15.03 -14.51 3.81
N ILE A 22 13.69 -14.36 3.76
CA ILE A 22 12.91 -13.78 4.85
C ILE A 22 12.95 -14.69 6.09
N GLU A 23 12.85 -16.02 5.94
CA GLU A 23 12.99 -16.96 7.07
C GLU A 23 14.38 -16.82 7.71
N SER A 24 15.44 -16.80 6.88
CA SER A 24 16.82 -16.67 7.34
C SER A 24 17.05 -15.34 8.05
N PHE A 25 16.53 -14.25 7.48
CA PHE A 25 16.59 -12.92 8.07
C PHE A 25 15.85 -12.83 9.41
N ALA A 26 14.63 -13.37 9.49
CA ALA A 26 13.84 -13.38 10.72
C ALA A 26 14.51 -14.22 11.83
N ARG A 27 15.13 -15.35 11.47
CA ARG A 27 15.93 -16.15 12.41
C ARG A 27 17.11 -15.37 12.97
N ARG A 28 17.83 -14.62 12.12
CA ARG A 28 18.93 -13.77 12.57
C ARG A 28 18.45 -12.65 13.51
N LEU A 29 17.33 -12.02 13.19
CA LEU A 29 16.81 -10.87 13.93
C LEU A 29 16.20 -11.26 15.29
N PHE A 30 15.51 -12.40 15.36
CA PHE A 30 14.71 -12.78 16.52
C PHE A 30 15.11 -14.11 17.17
N GLY A 31 16.11 -14.82 16.64
CA GLY A 31 16.44 -16.19 17.03
C GLY A 31 16.67 -16.38 18.54
N GLU A 32 17.46 -15.48 19.13
CA GLU A 32 17.76 -15.47 20.57
C GLU A 32 16.70 -14.74 21.40
N ALA A 33 16.01 -13.76 20.81
CA ALA A 33 15.07 -12.88 21.51
C ALA A 33 13.66 -13.46 21.66
N LEU A 34 13.26 -14.44 20.84
CA LEU A 34 11.92 -15.03 20.85
C LEU A 34 11.95 -16.51 21.25
N PRO A 35 11.51 -16.86 22.47
CA PRO A 35 11.28 -18.24 22.87
C PRO A 35 10.33 -18.94 21.87
N GLY A 36 10.76 -20.08 21.32
CA GLY A 36 9.98 -20.81 20.31
C GLY A 36 10.15 -20.30 18.86
N SER A 37 11.13 -19.44 18.58
CA SER A 37 11.49 -18.96 17.24
C SER A 37 11.63 -20.10 16.22
N ALA A 38 12.22 -21.23 16.60
CA ALA A 38 12.35 -22.42 15.75
C ALA A 38 10.98 -23.02 15.34
N ARG A 39 9.97 -22.98 16.22
CA ARG A 39 8.61 -23.45 15.93
C ARG A 39 7.87 -22.48 15.01
N LEU A 40 8.05 -21.18 15.22
CA LEU A 40 7.46 -20.11 14.40
C LEU A 40 8.09 -20.06 13.00
N ALA A 41 9.34 -20.46 12.84
CA ALA A 41 10.00 -20.49 11.54
C ALA A 41 9.27 -21.39 10.51
N GLY A 42 8.61 -22.45 10.96
CA GLY A 42 7.78 -23.29 10.10
C GLY A 42 6.56 -22.58 9.48
N ILE A 43 6.14 -21.42 10.02
CA ILE A 43 5.08 -20.59 9.44
C ILE A 43 5.51 -20.02 8.10
N PHE A 44 6.80 -19.65 7.96
CA PHE A 44 7.30 -19.11 6.69
C PHE A 44 7.13 -20.12 5.55
N ARG A 45 7.46 -21.39 5.79
CA ARG A 45 7.32 -22.46 4.78
C ARG A 45 5.88 -22.89 4.49
N ARG A 46 4.99 -22.84 5.49
CA ARG A 46 3.59 -23.29 5.33
C ARG A 46 2.62 -22.19 4.87
N GLY A 47 3.08 -20.96 4.73
CA GLY A 47 2.24 -19.81 4.40
C GLY A 47 1.81 -19.71 2.93
N GLY A 48 2.32 -20.56 2.03
CA GLY A 48 2.00 -20.49 0.60
C GLY A 48 2.54 -19.24 -0.12
N VAL A 49 3.45 -18.49 0.51
CA VAL A 49 4.06 -17.27 -0.03
C VAL A 49 5.43 -17.62 -0.59
N GLY A 50 5.66 -17.38 -1.89
CA GLY A 50 6.96 -17.58 -2.53
C GLY A 50 7.93 -16.43 -2.32
N SER A 51 7.44 -15.19 -2.45
CA SER A 51 8.23 -13.97 -2.24
C SER A 51 7.37 -12.83 -1.72
N ARG A 52 8.01 -11.76 -1.22
CA ARG A 52 7.36 -10.53 -0.79
C ARG A 52 8.09 -9.31 -1.34
N ARG A 53 7.36 -8.21 -1.48
CA ARG A 53 7.89 -6.92 -1.93
C ARG A 53 7.96 -5.93 -0.76
N PHE A 54 9.03 -5.15 -0.67
CA PHE A 54 9.31 -4.18 0.39
C PHE A 54 9.75 -2.84 -0.20
N CYS A 55 9.37 -1.74 0.45
CA CYS A 55 9.79 -0.40 0.05
C CYS A 55 11.23 -0.06 0.42
N VAL A 56 11.86 -0.87 1.28
CA VAL A 56 13.26 -0.77 1.71
C VAL A 56 13.90 -2.15 1.63
N PRO A 57 15.24 -2.25 1.51
CA PRO A 57 15.90 -3.55 1.52
C PRO A 57 15.72 -4.25 2.87
N LEU A 58 15.85 -5.60 2.89
CA LEU A 58 15.60 -6.38 4.11
C LEU A 58 16.52 -5.99 5.28
N ASP A 59 17.78 -5.67 5.01
CA ASP A 59 18.75 -5.28 6.02
C ASP A 59 18.35 -4.02 6.79
N TRP A 60 17.53 -3.14 6.21
CA TRP A 60 16.99 -1.95 6.85
C TRP A 60 16.25 -2.28 8.16
N PHE A 61 15.60 -3.45 8.22
CA PHE A 61 14.88 -3.94 9.40
C PHE A 61 15.79 -4.51 10.51
N SER A 62 17.11 -4.57 10.30
CA SER A 62 18.06 -5.14 11.28
C SER A 62 18.27 -4.24 12.50
N GLU A 63 17.92 -2.97 12.39
CA GLU A 63 18.08 -1.97 13.44
C GLU A 63 16.70 -1.51 13.95
N ASN A 64 16.67 -1.04 15.20
CA ASN A 64 15.48 -0.38 15.71
C ASN A 64 15.37 1.03 15.10
N ARG A 65 14.43 1.20 14.18
CA ARG A 65 14.20 2.46 13.45
C ARG A 65 13.15 3.32 14.15
N ASP A 66 13.38 4.63 14.15
CA ASP A 66 12.48 5.65 14.71
C ASP A 66 11.09 5.57 14.04
N PRO A 67 9.98 5.54 14.81
CA PRO A 67 8.64 5.68 14.25
C PRO A 67 8.48 6.84 13.26
N ARG A 68 9.19 7.96 13.44
CA ARG A 68 9.18 9.07 12.47
C ARG A 68 9.77 8.64 11.13
N GLU A 69 10.91 7.98 11.14
CA GLU A 69 11.59 7.48 9.93
C GLU A 69 10.68 6.52 9.16
N LYS A 70 10.09 5.55 9.85
CA LYS A 70 9.09 4.61 9.30
C LYS A 70 7.94 5.34 8.61
N ASN A 71 7.41 6.38 9.26
CA ASN A 71 6.29 7.14 8.72
C ASN A 71 6.69 8.03 7.52
N CYS A 72 7.90 8.60 7.53
CA CYS A 72 8.43 9.33 6.38
C CYS A 72 8.59 8.42 5.15
N LEU A 73 9.10 7.21 5.34
CA LEU A 73 9.17 6.20 4.27
C LEU A 73 7.78 5.80 3.77
N TYR A 74 6.82 5.59 4.68
CA TYR A 74 5.43 5.36 4.29
C TYR A 74 4.88 6.49 3.43
N ILE A 75 5.02 7.75 3.85
CA ILE A 75 4.50 8.91 3.11
C ILE A 75 5.07 8.97 1.68
N ARG A 76 6.40 8.78 1.56
CA ARG A 76 7.10 8.77 0.29
C ARG A 76 6.59 7.64 -0.61
N HIS A 77 6.67 6.40 -0.16
CA HIS A 77 6.36 5.26 -1.01
C HIS A 77 4.87 5.09 -1.26
N ALA A 78 3.99 5.47 -0.32
CA ALA A 78 2.57 5.49 -0.55
C ALA A 78 2.20 6.48 -1.67
N GLU A 79 2.83 7.65 -1.72
CA GLU A 79 2.61 8.60 -2.81
C GLU A 79 3.17 8.10 -4.14
N GLU A 80 4.40 7.57 -4.16
CA GLU A 80 5.05 7.04 -5.37
C GLU A 80 4.23 5.89 -5.98
N LEU A 81 3.92 4.85 -5.19
CA LEU A 81 3.20 3.67 -5.65
C LEU A 81 1.75 3.99 -6.03
N SER A 82 1.07 4.84 -5.26
CA SER A 82 -0.29 5.26 -5.61
C SER A 82 -0.30 6.09 -6.90
N SER A 83 0.71 6.93 -7.10
CA SER A 83 0.86 7.71 -8.33
C SER A 83 1.03 6.80 -9.54
N GLU A 84 1.87 5.78 -9.44
CA GLU A 84 2.08 4.80 -10.52
C GLU A 84 0.79 4.02 -10.82
N ALA A 85 0.14 3.48 -9.78
CA ALA A 85 -1.09 2.70 -9.92
C ALA A 85 -2.22 3.54 -10.53
N VAL A 86 -2.42 4.79 -10.08
CA VAL A 86 -3.44 5.70 -10.63
C VAL A 86 -3.14 6.04 -12.08
N LYS A 87 -1.88 6.40 -12.43
CA LYS A 87 -1.49 6.71 -13.81
C LYS A 87 -1.73 5.52 -14.74
N SER A 88 -1.38 4.31 -14.28
CA SER A 88 -1.60 3.07 -15.04
C SER A 88 -3.08 2.76 -15.22
N CYS A 89 -3.88 2.87 -14.16
CA CYS A 89 -5.33 2.65 -14.20
C CYS A 89 -6.05 3.62 -15.14
N LEU A 90 -5.75 4.92 -15.03
CA LEU A 90 -6.33 5.96 -15.89
C LEU A 90 -5.96 5.75 -17.36
N ARG A 91 -4.69 5.42 -17.64
CA ARG A 91 -4.25 5.11 -19.01
C ARG A 91 -5.00 3.92 -19.60
N GLN A 92 -5.20 2.85 -18.83
CA GLN A 92 -5.96 1.68 -19.28
C GLN A 92 -7.45 2.00 -19.49
N ALA A 93 -8.02 2.90 -18.68
CA ALA A 93 -9.40 3.35 -18.84
C ALA A 93 -9.59 4.39 -19.96
N GLY A 94 -8.51 4.90 -20.57
CA GLY A 94 -8.59 6.00 -21.55
C GLY A 94 -9.02 7.33 -20.94
N LEU A 95 -8.75 7.55 -19.65
CA LEU A 95 -9.14 8.73 -18.88
C LEU A 95 -7.91 9.55 -18.46
N ALA A 96 -8.12 10.83 -18.19
CA ALA A 96 -7.17 11.72 -17.54
C ALA A 96 -7.56 11.95 -16.07
N ALA A 97 -6.62 12.42 -15.24
CA ALA A 97 -6.88 12.70 -13.82
C ALA A 97 -7.99 13.76 -13.62
N ARG A 98 -8.14 14.70 -14.56
CA ARG A 98 -9.20 15.71 -14.55
C ARG A 98 -10.62 15.14 -14.77
N ASP A 99 -10.72 13.91 -15.28
CA ASP A 99 -11.99 13.21 -15.52
C ASP A 99 -12.47 12.49 -14.26
N VAL A 100 -11.68 12.49 -13.17
CA VAL A 100 -12.05 11.86 -11.89
C VAL A 100 -12.76 12.87 -10.99
N ASP A 101 -13.98 12.55 -10.59
CA ASP A 101 -14.80 13.40 -9.71
C ASP A 101 -14.56 13.13 -8.21
N HIS A 102 -14.13 11.91 -7.85
CA HIS A 102 -13.92 11.50 -6.46
C HIS A 102 -12.78 10.50 -6.31
N LEU A 103 -11.84 10.79 -5.41
CA LEU A 103 -10.78 9.88 -4.98
C LEU A 103 -11.09 9.27 -3.59
N PHE A 104 -11.30 7.96 -3.55
CA PHE A 104 -11.34 7.18 -2.30
C PHE A 104 -9.96 6.58 -2.05
N PHE A 105 -9.32 6.94 -0.95
CA PHE A 105 -7.98 6.44 -0.60
C PHE A 105 -8.04 5.68 0.71
N VAL A 106 -7.59 4.44 0.73
CA VAL A 106 -7.69 3.56 1.90
C VAL A 106 -6.29 3.07 2.30
N SER A 107 -5.92 3.27 3.56
CA SER A 107 -4.63 2.77 4.08
C SER A 107 -4.70 2.54 5.59
N THR A 108 -3.89 1.63 6.12
CA THR A 108 -3.75 1.39 7.57
C THR A 108 -2.30 1.50 8.05
N THR A 109 -1.35 1.78 7.15
CA THR A 109 0.08 1.55 7.40
C THR A 109 0.77 2.72 8.11
N GLY A 110 0.38 3.94 7.80
CA GLY A 110 0.97 5.15 8.39
C GLY A 110 0.01 6.33 8.33
N MET A 111 0.47 7.50 8.80
CA MET A 111 -0.34 8.72 8.92
C MET A 111 0.33 9.90 8.25
N ALA A 112 -0.46 10.74 7.57
CA ALA A 112 0.05 11.88 6.82
C ALA A 112 -0.88 13.08 6.99
N THR A 113 -0.28 14.26 7.20
CA THR A 113 -0.97 15.55 7.18
C THR A 113 -0.13 16.52 6.33
N PRO A 114 -0.58 16.91 5.12
CA PRO A 114 -1.80 16.48 4.41
C PRO A 114 -1.85 14.97 4.13
N SER A 115 -3.06 14.41 4.02
CA SER A 115 -3.27 12.99 3.71
C SER A 115 -2.77 12.61 2.31
N ILE A 116 -2.50 11.32 2.06
CA ILE A 116 -1.89 10.88 0.79
C ILE A 116 -2.77 11.25 -0.41
N ASP A 117 -4.09 11.07 -0.32
CA ASP A 117 -5.04 11.52 -1.34
C ASP A 117 -4.93 13.02 -1.66
N ALA A 118 -4.71 13.87 -0.65
CA ALA A 118 -4.52 15.30 -0.85
C ALA A 118 -3.22 15.59 -1.60
N ARG A 119 -2.13 14.86 -1.26
CA ARG A 119 -0.82 14.99 -1.91
C ARG A 119 -0.87 14.57 -3.39
N LEU A 120 -1.66 13.54 -3.71
CA LEU A 120 -1.87 13.07 -5.08
C LEU A 120 -2.58 14.09 -6.00
N ILE A 121 -3.40 15.00 -5.46
CA ILE A 121 -4.17 15.96 -6.28
C ILE A 121 -3.24 16.82 -7.13
N GLY A 122 -2.25 17.44 -6.47
CA GLY A 122 -1.29 18.31 -7.15
C GLY A 122 -0.35 17.54 -8.07
N SER A 123 0.15 16.39 -7.62
CA SER A 123 1.17 15.64 -8.37
C SER A 123 0.62 14.93 -9.61
N LEU A 124 -0.68 14.59 -9.64
CA LEU A 124 -1.32 13.90 -10.76
C LEU A 124 -2.20 14.79 -11.64
N GLY A 125 -2.38 16.07 -11.29
CA GLY A 125 -3.17 17.01 -12.10
C GLY A 125 -4.67 16.76 -12.05
N PHE A 126 -5.19 16.33 -10.90
CA PHE A 126 -6.63 16.29 -10.67
C PHE A 126 -7.23 17.70 -10.65
N ARG A 127 -8.54 17.79 -10.82
CA ARG A 127 -9.26 19.07 -10.66
C ARG A 127 -9.17 19.55 -9.21
N ARG A 128 -9.18 20.88 -9.02
CA ARG A 128 -9.13 21.48 -7.67
C ARG A 128 -10.39 21.22 -6.84
N ASP A 129 -11.50 20.88 -7.49
CA ASP A 129 -12.80 20.57 -6.89
C ASP A 129 -13.05 19.07 -6.72
N VAL A 130 -12.04 18.21 -6.99
CA VAL A 130 -12.16 16.77 -6.81
C VAL A 130 -12.53 16.43 -5.36
N LYS A 131 -13.56 15.61 -5.19
CA LYS A 131 -13.95 15.12 -3.88
C LYS A 131 -12.94 14.08 -3.39
N ARG A 132 -12.72 14.03 -2.08
CA ARG A 132 -11.78 13.09 -1.48
C ARG A 132 -12.39 12.45 -0.24
N THR A 133 -12.19 11.15 -0.12
CA THR A 133 -12.52 10.40 1.10
C THR A 133 -11.30 9.59 1.53
N PRO A 134 -10.48 10.12 2.46
CA PRO A 134 -9.45 9.33 3.12
C PRO A 134 -10.08 8.38 4.15
N ILE A 135 -9.78 7.10 4.05
CA ILE A 135 -10.25 6.06 4.95
C ILE A 135 -9.03 5.41 5.63
N TRP A 136 -8.97 5.50 6.95
CA TRP A 136 -7.89 4.92 7.74
C TRP A 136 -8.39 3.87 8.73
N GLY A 137 -7.60 2.82 8.95
CA GLY A 137 -7.83 1.85 10.05
C GLY A 137 -8.71 0.64 9.73
N LEU A 138 -9.07 0.40 8.45
CA LEU A 138 -9.88 -0.76 8.06
C LEU A 138 -9.07 -2.05 7.83
N GLY A 139 -7.73 -1.99 7.85
CA GLY A 139 -6.88 -3.14 7.61
C GLY A 139 -7.18 -3.86 6.29
N CYS A 140 -7.14 -5.19 6.31
CA CYS A 140 -7.36 -6.04 5.14
C CYS A 140 -8.74 -5.85 4.48
N ALA A 141 -9.76 -5.40 5.22
CA ALA A 141 -11.09 -5.13 4.68
C ALA A 141 -11.16 -3.84 3.84
N GLY A 142 -10.10 -3.02 3.87
CA GLY A 142 -10.06 -1.70 3.24
C GLY A 142 -10.35 -1.69 1.73
N GLY A 143 -9.91 -2.72 0.99
CA GLY A 143 -10.16 -2.82 -0.45
C GLY A 143 -11.66 -2.95 -0.78
N ALA A 144 -12.34 -3.90 -0.13
CA ALA A 144 -13.77 -4.11 -0.32
C ALA A 144 -14.60 -2.91 0.19
N ALA A 145 -14.21 -2.34 1.34
CA ALA A 145 -14.88 -1.18 1.90
C ALA A 145 -14.74 0.06 0.99
N GLY A 146 -13.55 0.32 0.45
CA GLY A 146 -13.31 1.41 -0.49
C GLY A 146 -14.14 1.26 -1.77
N LEU A 147 -14.16 0.05 -2.34
CA LEU A 147 -14.95 -0.22 -3.54
C LEU A 147 -16.46 -0.09 -3.28
N ALA A 148 -16.94 -0.54 -2.12
CA ALA A 148 -18.35 -0.38 -1.73
C ALA A 148 -18.74 1.10 -1.62
N ARG A 149 -17.89 1.95 -1.01
CA ARG A 149 -18.14 3.41 -0.95
C ARG A 149 -18.12 4.07 -2.33
N ALA A 150 -17.21 3.66 -3.21
CA ALA A 150 -17.20 4.14 -4.58
C ALA A 150 -18.47 3.73 -5.34
N ALA A 151 -18.91 2.48 -5.20
CA ALA A 151 -20.14 1.99 -5.81
C ALA A 151 -21.38 2.73 -5.28
N ASP A 152 -21.47 2.98 -3.98
CA ASP A 152 -22.56 3.78 -3.39
C ASP A 152 -22.57 5.21 -3.94
N HIS A 153 -21.39 5.79 -4.23
CA HIS A 153 -21.24 7.17 -4.70
C HIS A 153 -21.66 7.36 -6.16
N VAL A 154 -21.45 6.37 -7.02
CA VAL A 154 -21.70 6.46 -8.48
C VAL A 154 -23.01 5.81 -8.93
N ARG A 155 -23.83 5.34 -7.97
CA ARG A 155 -25.20 4.87 -8.23
C ARG A 155 -26.14 6.03 -8.52
#